data_AF-A0A2P6R037-F1
#
_entry.id   AF-A0A2P6R037-F1
#
_cell.length_a   1.000
_cell.length_b   1.000
_cell.length_c   1.000
_cell.angle_alpha   90.00
_cell.angle_beta   90.00
_cell.angle_gamma   90.00
#
_symmetry.space_group_name_H-M   'P 1'
#
loop_
_entity.id
_entity.type
_entity.pdbx_description
1 polymer ?
#
loop_
_entity_poly.entity_id
_entity_poly.type
_entity_poly.pdbx_seq_one_letter_code
_entity_poly.pdbx_strand_id
1 'polypeptide(L)'
;MPLAISVLAGLLARKNTVDEWDMVHKNVHVYIGRGKGAQEQECSGTSWVLALSYDDLPYHLKPCFLYLGHFPEDFDIPVKKLTQLWIAEGFISAPQETMEDVA
;
A
#
# COMPACT_ATOMS: atom_id res chain seq x y z
N MET A 1 -7.61 -1.62 16.43
CA MET A 1 -7.13 -0.22 16.27
C MET A 1 -5.61 0.00 16.50
N PRO A 2 -4.67 -0.92 16.18
CA PRO A 2 -3.25 -0.55 15.97
C PRO A 2 -2.96 -0.12 14.53
N LEU A 3 -3.65 -0.70 13.55
CA LEU A 3 -3.34 -0.56 12.12
C LEU A 3 -3.35 0.90 11.64
N ALA A 4 -4.38 1.67 11.99
CA ALA A 4 -4.46 3.08 11.61
C ALA A 4 -3.25 3.90 12.12
N ILE A 5 -2.79 3.61 13.34
CA ILE A 5 -1.62 4.25 13.95
C ILE A 5 -0.34 3.81 13.23
N SER A 6 -0.16 2.50 13.00
CA SER A 6 1.02 1.97 12.30
C SER A 6 1.15 2.52 10.88
N VAL A 7 0.03 2.67 10.19
CA VAL A 7 0.02 3.15 8.83
C VAL A 7 0.25 4.67 8.76
N LEU A 8 -0.36 5.45 9.65
CA LEU A 8 -0.03 6.89 9.78
C LEU A 8 1.43 7.11 10.18
N ALA A 9 1.96 6.29 11.09
CA ALA A 9 3.37 6.34 11.46
C ALA A 9 4.28 6.02 10.27
N GLY A 10 3.94 5.01 9.46
CA GLY A 10 4.68 4.68 8.23
C GLY A 10 4.59 5.77 7.16
N LEU A 11 3.43 6.42 7.03
CA LEU A 11 3.21 7.56 6.14
C LEU A 11 4.10 8.75 6.55
N LEU A 12 4.07 9.11 7.83
CA LEU A 12 4.84 10.23 8.38
C LEU A 12 6.35 9.96 8.37
N ALA A 13 6.78 8.70 8.56
CA ALA A 13 8.18 8.31 8.49
C ALA A 13 8.82 8.55 7.11
N ARG A 14 8.00 8.70 6.05
CA ARG A 14 8.45 9.02 4.68
C ARG A 14 8.50 10.52 4.40
N LYS A 15 8.04 11.38 5.32
CA LYS A 15 8.01 12.84 5.17
C LYS A 15 9.14 13.46 6.00
N ASN A 16 9.94 14.32 5.37
CA ASN A 16 11.17 14.86 5.96
C ASN A 16 11.03 16.34 6.36
N THR A 17 9.95 17.01 5.99
CA THR A 17 9.74 18.44 6.25
C THR A 17 8.49 18.71 7.07
N VAL A 18 8.51 19.79 7.86
CA VAL A 18 7.36 20.22 8.67
C VAL A 18 6.15 20.56 7.78
N ASP A 19 6.39 21.11 6.58
CA ASP A 19 5.33 21.44 5.63
C ASP A 19 4.61 20.19 5.09
N GLU A 20 5.35 19.10 4.85
CA GLU A 20 4.75 17.82 4.46
C GLU A 20 3.90 17.22 5.60
N TRP A 21 4.37 17.35 6.84
CA TRP A 21 3.62 16.93 8.03
C TRP A 21 2.35 17.75 8.21
N ASP A 22 2.43 19.07 8.02
CA ASP A 22 1.30 19.98 8.10
C ASP A 22 0.30 19.72 6.96
N MET A 23 0.77 19.35 5.77
CA MET A 23 -0.10 18.93 4.67
C MET A 23 -0.87 17.64 5.00
N VAL A 24 -0.23 16.66 5.63
CA VAL A 24 -0.91 15.43 6.10
C VAL A 24 -1.95 15.79 7.17
N HIS A 25 -1.58 16.59 8.16
CA HIS A 25 -2.48 17.04 9.22
C HIS A 25 -3.68 17.84 8.67
N LYS A 26 -3.43 18.75 7.74
CA LYS A 26 -4.47 19.53 7.07
C LYS A 26 -5.40 18.67 6.24
N ASN A 27 -4.91 17.64 5.56
CA ASN A 27 -5.76 16.84 4.68
C ASN A 27 -6.44 15.66 5.40
N VAL A 28 -6.03 15.31 6.63
CA VAL A 28 -6.63 14.25 7.45
C VAL A 28 -8.16 14.35 7.49
N HIS A 29 -8.73 15.54 7.63
CA HIS A 29 -10.20 15.72 7.68
C HIS A 29 -10.89 15.45 6.32
N VAL A 30 -10.25 15.78 5.19
CA VAL A 30 -10.75 15.50 3.83
C VAL A 30 -10.76 13.99 3.57
N TYR A 31 -9.72 13.29 4.01
CA TYR A 31 -9.62 11.84 3.89
C TYR A 31 -10.63 11.11 4.77
N ILE A 32 -10.89 11.60 6.00
CA ILE A 32 -11.97 11.10 6.88
C ILE A 32 -13.36 11.34 6.25
N GLY A 33 -13.56 12.46 5.55
CA GLY A 33 -14.83 12.79 4.89
C GLY A 33 -15.11 11.95 3.64
N ARG A 34 -14.08 11.55 2.89
CA ARG A 34 -14.20 10.76 1.65
C ARG A 34 -14.71 9.34 1.87
N GLY A 35 -14.52 8.78 3.07
CA GLY A 35 -15.05 7.47 3.48
C GLY A 35 -16.54 7.46 3.87
N LYS A 36 -17.25 8.60 3.80
CA LYS A 36 -18.68 8.71 4.13
C LYS A 36 -19.62 8.64 2.92
N GLY A 37 -19.10 8.43 1.71
CA GLY A 37 -19.90 8.28 0.50
C GLY A 37 -20.51 6.89 0.38
N ALA A 38 -21.82 6.80 0.64
CA ALA A 38 -22.72 5.68 0.40
C ALA A 38 -22.40 4.34 1.11
N GLN A 39 -23.14 4.11 2.20
CA GLN A 39 -23.52 2.79 2.74
C GLN A 39 -22.37 1.91 3.26
N GLU A 40 -21.84 2.24 4.45
CA GLU A 40 -21.27 1.27 5.40
C GLU A 40 -20.85 2.01 6.68
N GLN A 41 -21.68 1.91 7.74
CA GLN A 41 -21.47 2.62 9.00
C GLN A 41 -20.37 2.02 9.91
N GLU A 42 -19.61 1.02 9.45
CA GLU A 42 -18.62 0.32 10.30
C GLU A 42 -17.17 0.36 9.76
N CYS A 43 -16.93 0.71 8.49
CA CYS A 43 -15.58 0.71 7.86
C CYS A 43 -14.84 2.06 7.85
N SER A 44 -15.37 3.07 8.55
CA SER A 44 -15.01 4.49 8.32
C SER A 44 -13.61 4.91 8.78
N GLY A 45 -12.89 4.11 9.58
CA GLY A 45 -11.62 4.53 10.21
C GLY A 45 -10.35 4.01 9.55
N THR A 46 -10.39 2.88 8.84
CA THR A 46 -9.19 2.25 8.26
C THR A 46 -9.10 2.45 6.75
N SER A 47 -10.24 2.55 6.06
CA SER A 47 -10.29 2.75 4.62
C SER A 47 -9.57 4.04 4.16
N TRP A 48 -9.70 5.14 4.91
CA TRP A 48 -9.01 6.40 4.58
C TRP A 48 -7.50 6.32 4.77
N VAL A 49 -7.04 5.60 5.80
CA VAL A 49 -5.62 5.43 6.11
C VAL A 49 -4.95 4.54 5.05
N LEU A 50 -5.67 3.52 4.57
CA LEU A 50 -5.24 2.67 3.46
C LEU A 50 -5.20 3.47 2.15
N ALA A 51 -6.21 4.31 1.88
CA ALA A 51 -6.23 5.17 0.70
C ALA A 51 -5.04 6.14 0.66
N LEU A 52 -4.71 6.77 1.80
CA LEU A 52 -3.51 7.61 1.93
C LEU A 52 -2.22 6.86 1.64
N SER A 53 -2.11 5.65 2.18
CA SER A 53 -0.91 4.83 2.01
C SER A 53 -0.75 4.36 0.57
N TYR A 54 -1.87 4.11 -0.10
CA TYR A 54 -1.90 3.78 -1.51
C TYR A 54 -1.50 4.99 -2.39
N ASP A 55 -1.95 6.20 -2.05
CA ASP A 55 -1.60 7.41 -2.77
C ASP A 55 -0.09 7.69 -2.67
N ASP A 56 0.49 7.53 -1.47
CA ASP A 56 1.92 7.69 -1.17
C ASP A 56 2.81 6.50 -1.63
N LEU A 57 2.23 5.43 -2.17
CA LEU A 57 2.97 4.28 -2.65
C LEU A 57 3.67 4.61 -3.99
N PRO A 58 4.95 4.23 -4.19
CA PRO A 58 5.62 4.36 -5.48
C PRO A 58 4.79 3.74 -6.62
N TYR A 59 4.75 4.39 -7.79
CA TYR A 59 3.88 4.01 -8.90
C TYR A 59 4.01 2.53 -9.29
N HIS A 60 5.24 2.00 -9.34
CA HIS A 60 5.50 0.61 -9.70
C HIS A 60 4.97 -0.43 -8.69
N LEU A 61 4.70 -0.03 -7.43
CA LEU A 61 4.16 -0.92 -6.41
C LEU A 61 2.63 -0.86 -6.30
N LYS A 62 1.98 0.15 -6.90
CA LYS A 62 0.51 0.27 -6.90
C LYS A 62 -0.17 -0.96 -7.50
N PRO A 63 0.26 -1.49 -8.68
CA PRO A 63 -0.29 -2.73 -9.22
C PRO A 63 -0.09 -3.94 -8.29
N CYS A 64 1.09 -4.07 -7.68
CA CYS A 64 1.39 -5.15 -6.73
C CYS A 64 0.41 -5.14 -5.53
N PHE A 65 0.15 -3.95 -4.97
CA PHE A 65 -0.79 -3.80 -3.86
C PHE A 65 -2.22 -4.15 -4.27
N LEU A 66 -2.68 -3.67 -5.43
CA LEU A 66 -4.02 -3.98 -5.94
C LEU A 66 -4.22 -5.47 -6.21
N TYR A 67 -3.17 -6.17 -6.65
CA TYR A 67 -3.23 -7.61 -6.91
C TYR A 67 -3.57 -8.45 -5.68
N LEU A 68 -3.25 -7.95 -4.48
CA LEU A 68 -3.60 -8.64 -3.23
C LEU A 68 -5.11 -8.80 -3.05
N GLY A 69 -5.92 -7.92 -3.64
CA GLY A 69 -7.39 -8.02 -3.62
C GLY A 69 -7.95 -9.19 -4.43
N HIS A 70 -7.12 -9.90 -5.20
CA HIS A 70 -7.54 -11.12 -5.91
C HIS A 70 -7.62 -12.35 -4.98
N PHE A 71 -7.01 -12.27 -3.80
CA PHE A 71 -7.05 -13.35 -2.81
C PHE A 71 -8.27 -13.20 -1.90
N PRO A 72 -8.81 -14.30 -1.37
CA PRO A 72 -9.85 -14.24 -0.34
C PRO A 72 -9.37 -13.48 0.89
N GLU A 73 -10.32 -12.92 1.63
CA GLU A 73 -10.05 -12.35 2.96
C GLU A 73 -9.41 -13.42 3.86
N ASP A 74 -8.45 -12.98 4.70
CA ASP A 74 -7.68 -13.81 5.63
C ASP A 74 -6.91 -15.00 5.01
N PHE A 75 -6.70 -14.98 3.69
CA PHE A 75 -5.92 -16.02 3.02
C PHE A 75 -4.41 -15.84 3.25
N ASP A 76 -3.75 -16.90 3.74
CA ASP A 76 -2.30 -16.95 3.85
C ASP A 76 -1.66 -17.08 2.45
N ILE A 77 -1.17 -15.95 1.91
CA ILE A 77 -0.52 -15.92 0.61
C ILE A 77 0.97 -16.32 0.74
N PRO A 78 1.43 -17.43 0.14
CA PRO A 78 2.84 -17.78 0.15
C PRO A 78 3.65 -16.75 -0.64
N VAL A 79 4.66 -16.13 -0.02
CA VAL A 79 5.48 -15.05 -0.63
C VAL A 79 6.08 -15.49 -1.96
N LYS A 80 6.65 -16.70 -2.04
CA LYS A 80 7.22 -17.24 -3.29
C LYS A 80 6.19 -17.28 -4.43
N LYS A 81 4.97 -17.68 -4.13
CA LYS A 81 3.87 -17.75 -5.11
C LYS A 81 3.47 -16.33 -5.55
N LEU A 82 3.32 -15.42 -4.60
CA LEU A 82 2.98 -14.02 -4.89
C LEU A 82 4.04 -13.34 -5.77
N THR A 83 5.32 -13.53 -5.46
CA THR A 83 6.42 -12.99 -6.28
C THR A 83 6.38 -13.53 -7.70
N GLN A 84 6.15 -14.84 -7.89
CA GLN A 84 6.01 -15.44 -9.22
C GLN A 84 4.82 -14.87 -10.00
N LEU A 85 3.69 -14.62 -9.31
CA LEU A 85 2.52 -13.99 -9.93
C LEU A 85 2.80 -12.54 -10.34
N TRP A 86 3.46 -11.75 -9.50
CA TRP A 86 3.85 -10.39 -9.87
C TRP A 86 4.86 -10.33 -11.01
N ILE A 87 5.77 -11.31 -11.13
CA ILE A 87 6.66 -11.44 -12.30
C ILE A 87 5.85 -11.79 -13.55
N ALA A 88 4.91 -12.75 -13.43
CA ALA A 88 4.08 -13.18 -14.56
C ALA A 88 3.17 -12.06 -15.10
N GLU A 89 2.64 -11.22 -14.21
CA GLU A 89 1.86 -10.01 -14.55
C GLU A 89 2.75 -8.84 -15.04
N GLY A 90 4.08 -8.98 -14.95
CA GLY A 90 5.03 -7.94 -15.36
C GLY A 90 5.11 -6.75 -14.39
N PHE A 91 4.62 -6.88 -13.16
CA PHE A 91 4.71 -5.82 -12.14
C PHE A 91 6.12 -5.66 -11.59
N ILE A 92 6.89 -6.75 -11.53
CA ILE A 92 8.29 -6.76 -11.11
C ILE A 92 9.14 -7.53 -12.11
N SER A 93 10.37 -7.08 -12.33
CA SER A 93 11.34 -7.83 -13.12
C SER A 93 11.88 -9.00 -12.31
N ALA A 94 12.09 -10.15 -12.96
CA ALA A 94 12.86 -11.23 -12.37
C ALA A 94 14.27 -10.69 -11.99
N PRO A 95 14.85 -11.13 -10.87
CA PRO A 95 16.26 -10.88 -10.62
C PRO A 95 17.05 -11.36 -11.85
N GLN A 96 17.90 -10.49 -12.41
CA GLN A 96 18.91 -10.98 -13.34
C GLN A 96 19.77 -11.96 -12.56
N GLU A 97 19.62 -13.25 -12.81
CA GLU A 97 20.69 -14.19 -12.49
C GLU A 97 21.88 -13.71 -13.29
N THR A 98 22.86 -13.10 -12.62
CA THR A 98 24.17 -12.86 -13.20
C THR A 98 24.66 -14.22 -13.64
N MET A 99 24.68 -14.47 -14.96
CA MET A 99 25.35 -15.62 -15.54
C MET A 99 26.80 -15.57 -15.02
N GLU A 100 27.11 -16.39 -14.02
CA GLU A 100 28.49 -16.70 -13.68
C GLU A 100 29.08 -17.35 -14.92
N ASP A 101 29.98 -16.62 -15.56
CA ASP A 101 30.72 -17.05 -16.73
C ASP A 101 31.49 -18.32 -16.36
N VAL A 102 31.07 -19.47 -16.91
CA VAL A 102 31.80 -20.73 -16.76
C VAL A 102 33.06 -20.62 -17.61
N ALA A 103 34.16 -20.26 -16.97
CA ALA A 103 35.52 -20.35 -17.50
C ALA A 103 36.20 -21.65 -17.04
#